data_AF-A0A178JH00-F1
#
_entry.id   AF-A0A178JH00-F1
#
_cell.length_a   1.000
_cell.length_b   1.000
_cell.length_c   1.000
_cell.angle_alpha   90.00
_cell.angle_beta   90.00
_cell.angle_gamma   90.00
#
_symmetry.space_group_name_H-M   'P 1'
#
loop_
_entity.id
_entity.type
_entity.pdbx_description
1 polymer ?
#
loop_
_entity_poly.entity_id
_entity_poly.type
_entity_poly.pdbx_seq_one_letter_code
_entity_poly.pdbx_strand_id
1 'polypeptide(L)'
;MQWEKAQQCTSVSERLERLSCFDEVFQTPTVSNLAVKSDDRPPAWHTAFESSKGNEPLNVVEKGTEKEGDAWVTVTAKHADGVPSPVLMMSCINKISRIELALPQAMEDARIRVSVAGGPNQSWRSDDIGVLFSSARGVPAISMMKVMSRESRLTLRSNSPVVDGLQFDTTGLSQALKPLRSRCGW
;
A
#
# COMPACT_ATOMS: atom_id res chain seq x y z
N MET A 1 42.17 4.91 12.81
CA MET A 1 41.68 6.21 13.34
C MET A 1 40.18 6.28 13.59
N GLN A 2 39.30 5.66 12.78
CA GLN A 2 37.83 5.71 13.03
C GLN A 2 37.40 4.93 14.30
N TRP A 3 38.01 3.76 14.55
CA TRP A 3 37.72 2.93 15.72
C TRP A 3 38.02 3.59 17.08
N GLU A 4 39.07 4.41 17.13
CA GLU A 4 39.49 5.13 18.34
C GLU A 4 38.51 6.27 18.68
N LYS A 5 38.00 6.96 17.65
CA LYS A 5 36.93 7.95 17.82
C LYS A 5 35.61 7.31 18.26
N ALA A 6 35.29 6.13 17.75
CA ALA A 6 34.09 5.39 18.17
C ALA A 6 34.15 4.96 19.66
N GLN A 7 35.34 4.62 20.16
CA GLN A 7 35.52 4.32 21.59
C GLN A 7 35.26 5.55 22.47
N GLN A 8 35.62 6.75 22.02
CA GLN A 8 35.33 7.99 22.74
C GLN A 8 33.82 8.25 22.86
N CYS A 9 33.00 7.85 21.88
CA CYS A 9 31.55 7.98 21.99
C CYS A 9 30.94 7.14 23.12
N THR A 10 31.60 6.08 23.59
CA THR A 10 31.07 5.22 24.67
C THR A 10 31.04 5.89 26.04
N SER A 11 31.84 6.94 26.24
CA SER A 11 31.87 7.69 27.50
C SER A 11 30.80 8.78 27.59
N VAL A 12 30.06 9.04 26.50
CA VAL A 12 28.95 10.01 26.48
C VAL A 12 27.76 9.41 27.22
N SER A 13 27.33 10.07 28.30
CA SER A 13 26.21 9.62 29.15
C SER A 13 24.85 9.88 28.53
N GLU A 14 24.70 11.02 27.85
CA GLU A 14 23.44 11.43 27.24
C GLU A 14 23.14 10.59 25.99
N ARG A 15 21.96 9.96 25.98
CA ARG A 15 21.60 8.96 24.97
C ARG A 15 21.62 9.53 23.55
N LEU A 16 21.08 10.73 23.35
CA LEU A 16 20.98 11.36 22.03
C LEU A 16 22.33 11.89 21.56
N GLU A 17 23.12 12.50 22.45
CA GLU A 17 24.47 12.97 22.13
C GLU A 17 25.43 11.82 21.79
N ARG A 18 25.31 10.70 22.51
CA ARG A 18 26.07 9.49 22.20
C ARG A 18 25.75 8.96 20.81
N LEU A 19 24.48 8.97 20.42
CA LEU A 19 24.04 8.56 19.09
C LEU A 19 24.63 9.49 18.02
N SER A 20 24.50 10.81 18.20
CA SER A 20 25.09 11.79 17.27
C SER A 20 26.61 11.66 17.13
N CYS A 21 27.32 11.36 18.22
CA CYS A 21 28.76 11.08 18.18
C CYS A 21 29.10 9.90 17.26
N PHE A 22 28.36 8.79 17.36
CA PHE A 22 28.56 7.65 16.47
C PHE A 22 28.25 7.99 15.02
N ASP A 23 27.18 8.75 14.79
CA ASP A 23 26.78 9.17 13.46
C ASP A 23 27.83 10.02 12.75
N GLU A 24 28.50 10.92 13.49
CA GLU A 24 29.62 11.70 12.96
C GLU A 24 30.85 10.84 12.65
N VAL A 25 31.20 9.89 13.53
CA VAL A 25 32.38 9.02 13.35
C VAL A 25 32.24 8.11 12.14
N PHE A 26 31.05 7.56 11.91
CA PHE A 26 30.77 6.63 10.83
C PHE A 26 30.16 7.29 9.60
N GLN A 27 30.03 8.62 9.59
CA GLN A 27 29.39 9.38 8.51
C GLN A 27 27.99 8.84 8.20
N THR A 28 27.23 8.51 9.25
CA THR A 28 25.82 8.11 9.20
C THR A 28 24.91 9.18 9.80
N PRO A 29 25.03 10.47 9.42
CA PRO A 29 24.17 11.51 9.99
C PRO A 29 22.70 11.13 9.76
N THR A 30 21.93 10.99 10.85
CA THR A 30 20.47 10.95 10.72
C THR A 30 20.06 12.25 10.06
N VAL A 31 19.40 12.15 8.90
CA VAL A 31 18.98 13.30 8.10
C VAL A 31 17.91 14.07 8.86
N SER A 32 18.32 14.93 9.80
CA SER A 32 17.51 16.05 10.25
C SER A 32 17.91 17.26 9.43
N ASN A 33 16.99 17.64 8.54
CA ASN A 33 16.93 18.86 7.73
C ASN A 33 17.73 18.89 6.42
N LEU A 34 17.09 18.42 5.35
CA LEU A 34 16.77 19.32 4.24
C LEU A 34 15.31 19.08 3.84
N ALA A 35 14.52 20.15 3.87
CA ALA A 35 13.24 20.22 3.20
C ALA A 35 13.42 20.03 1.69
N VAL A 36 13.58 18.79 1.25
CA VAL A 36 12.84 18.35 0.09
C VAL A 36 11.48 18.03 0.70
N LYS A 37 10.40 18.63 0.20
CA LYS A 37 9.09 17.97 0.28
C LYS A 37 9.24 16.71 -0.59
N SER A 38 10.00 15.73 -0.13
CA SER A 38 9.92 14.39 -0.68
C SER A 38 8.47 14.02 -0.50
N ASP A 39 7.91 13.46 -1.55
CA ASP A 39 6.61 12.87 -1.40
C ASP A 39 6.76 11.70 -0.43
N ASP A 40 6.41 11.93 0.84
CA ASP A 40 6.59 10.94 1.93
C ASP A 40 5.59 9.77 1.81
N ARG A 41 4.78 9.76 0.74
CA ARG A 41 3.82 8.71 0.46
C ARG A 41 4.51 7.41 0.04
N PRO A 42 3.98 6.24 0.44
CA PRO A 42 4.58 4.96 0.06
C PRO A 42 4.63 4.78 -1.47
N PRO A 43 5.65 4.08 -2.03
CA PRO A 43 5.71 3.78 -3.46
C PRO A 43 4.47 3.05 -4.01
N ALA A 44 3.83 2.22 -3.18
CA ALA A 44 2.58 1.55 -3.52
C ALA A 44 1.41 2.53 -3.70
N TRP A 45 1.37 3.62 -2.93
CA TRP A 45 0.40 4.70 -3.09
C TRP A 45 0.55 5.38 -4.45
N HIS A 46 1.79 5.71 -4.83
CA HIS A 46 2.09 6.26 -6.15
C HIS A 46 1.66 5.33 -7.27
N THR A 47 2.03 4.05 -7.16
CA THR A 47 1.65 3.02 -8.14
C THR A 47 0.13 2.94 -8.31
N ALA A 48 -0.62 2.99 -7.19
CA ALA A 48 -2.08 2.96 -7.23
C ALA A 48 -2.66 4.16 -7.98
N PHE A 49 -2.27 5.38 -7.61
CA PHE A 49 -2.79 6.61 -8.23
C PHE A 49 -2.28 6.85 -9.64
N GLU A 50 -1.06 6.43 -10.00
CA GLU A 50 -0.54 6.56 -11.35
C GLU A 50 -1.21 5.58 -12.32
N SER A 51 -1.40 4.34 -11.90
CA SER A 51 -2.09 3.34 -12.72
C SER A 51 -3.60 3.59 -12.85
N SER A 52 -4.19 4.39 -11.95
CA SER A 52 -5.61 4.75 -11.98
C SER A 52 -5.93 6.03 -12.77
N LYS A 53 -4.93 6.73 -13.34
CA LYS A 53 -5.12 7.98 -14.12
C LYS A 53 -5.80 7.78 -15.48
N GLY A 54 -6.16 6.55 -15.85
CA GLY A 54 -6.91 6.25 -17.06
C GLY A 54 -8.37 6.71 -16.99
N ASN A 55 -9.03 6.78 -18.15
CA ASN A 55 -10.48 7.04 -18.24
C ASN A 55 -11.31 5.81 -17.82
N GLU A 56 -10.67 4.66 -17.67
CA GLU A 56 -11.33 3.42 -17.27
C GLU A 56 -11.32 3.27 -15.74
N PRO A 57 -12.43 2.83 -15.13
CA PRO A 57 -12.51 2.61 -13.68
C PRO A 57 -11.62 1.45 -13.23
N LEU A 58 -11.22 0.56 -14.15
CA LEU A 58 -10.38 -0.60 -13.91
C LEU A 58 -9.17 -0.59 -14.85
N ASN A 59 -7.97 -0.75 -14.30
CA ASN A 59 -6.72 -0.73 -15.07
C ASN A 59 -5.82 -1.92 -14.70
N VAL A 60 -5.02 -2.39 -15.65
CA VAL A 60 -4.06 -3.49 -15.46
C VAL A 60 -2.68 -3.03 -15.90
N VAL A 61 -1.69 -3.23 -15.03
CA VAL A 61 -0.27 -2.93 -15.32
C VAL A 61 0.56 -4.16 -15.03
N GLU A 62 1.40 -4.56 -15.98
CA GLU A 62 2.31 -5.70 -15.85
C GLU A 62 3.76 -5.24 -16.05
N LYS A 63 4.68 -5.77 -15.24
CA LYS A 63 6.12 -5.50 -15.36
C LYS A 63 6.89 -6.81 -15.36
N GLY A 64 7.72 -7.01 -16.37
CA GLY A 64 8.49 -8.25 -16.55
C GLY A 64 7.68 -9.33 -17.28
N THR A 65 8.13 -10.57 -17.20
CA THR A 65 7.50 -11.71 -17.89
C THR A 65 6.37 -12.31 -17.06
N GLU A 66 5.60 -13.23 -17.64
CA GLU A 66 4.51 -13.92 -16.95
C GLU A 66 4.97 -14.76 -15.75
N LYS A 67 6.20 -15.28 -15.79
CA LYS A 67 6.74 -16.18 -14.76
C LYS A 67 7.60 -15.48 -13.71
N GLU A 68 8.19 -14.33 -14.07
CA GLU A 68 9.17 -13.61 -13.25
C GLU A 68 8.91 -12.10 -13.22
N GLY A 69 7.63 -11.71 -13.25
CA GLY A 69 7.20 -10.33 -13.23
C GLY A 69 6.19 -10.04 -12.14
N ASP A 70 5.95 -8.75 -11.95
CA ASP A 70 4.92 -8.22 -11.06
C ASP A 70 3.72 -7.76 -11.89
N ALA A 71 2.55 -7.71 -11.25
CA ALA A 71 1.35 -7.21 -11.88
C ALA A 71 0.46 -6.50 -10.86
N TRP A 72 -0.25 -5.46 -11.32
CA TRP A 72 -1.16 -4.63 -10.55
C TRP A 72 -2.49 -4.51 -11.29
N VAL A 73 -3.58 -4.57 -10.54
CA VAL A 73 -4.93 -4.25 -11.00
C VAL A 73 -5.47 -3.19 -10.07
N THR A 74 -5.85 -2.04 -10.62
CA THR A 74 -6.44 -0.94 -9.84
C THR A 74 -7.88 -0.73 -10.22
N VAL A 75 -8.70 -0.42 -9.21
CA VAL A 75 -10.10 -0.03 -9.37
C VAL A 75 -10.35 1.24 -8.57
N THR A 76 -10.85 2.28 -9.24
CA THR A 76 -11.14 3.57 -8.61
C THR A 76 -12.54 3.57 -7.98
N ALA A 77 -12.67 4.12 -6.78
CA ALA A 77 -13.96 4.26 -6.13
C ALA A 77 -14.87 5.22 -6.92
N LYS A 78 -16.17 4.92 -6.96
CA LYS A 78 -17.18 5.84 -7.52
C LYS A 78 -17.28 7.05 -6.59
N HIS A 79 -16.96 8.23 -7.12
CA HIS A 79 -17.07 9.50 -6.43
C HIS A 79 -17.58 10.57 -7.41
N ALA A 80 -18.02 11.72 -6.88
CA ALA A 80 -18.35 12.88 -7.69
C ALA A 80 -17.16 13.33 -8.55
N ASP A 81 -17.44 13.76 -9.78
CA ASP A 81 -16.44 14.21 -10.75
C ASP A 81 -15.56 15.32 -10.17
N GLY A 82 -14.24 15.22 -10.40
CA GLY A 82 -13.26 16.22 -9.97
C GLY A 82 -12.75 16.07 -8.53
N VAL A 83 -13.27 15.12 -7.75
CA VAL A 83 -12.75 14.82 -6.41
C VAL A 83 -11.81 13.62 -6.46
N PRO A 84 -10.58 13.72 -5.92
CA PRO A 84 -9.67 12.58 -5.80
C PRO A 84 -10.35 11.41 -5.11
N SER A 85 -10.38 10.27 -5.79
CA SER A 85 -11.09 9.07 -5.32
C SER A 85 -10.12 8.04 -4.75
N PRO A 86 -10.50 7.32 -3.68
CA PRO A 86 -9.75 6.16 -3.23
C PRO A 86 -9.53 5.12 -4.34
N VAL A 87 -8.36 4.48 -4.33
CA VAL A 87 -7.98 3.45 -5.31
C VAL A 87 -7.77 2.13 -4.59
N LEU A 88 -8.54 1.11 -4.98
CA LEU A 88 -8.33 -0.27 -4.54
C LEU A 88 -7.33 -0.94 -5.50
N MET A 89 -6.19 -1.35 -4.97
CA MET A 89 -5.12 -1.98 -5.72
C MET A 89 -4.94 -3.44 -5.29
N MET A 90 -4.98 -4.34 -6.27
CA MET A 90 -4.63 -5.74 -6.11
C MET A 90 -3.31 -5.98 -6.84
N SER A 91 -2.36 -6.69 -6.23
CA SER A 91 -1.08 -6.94 -6.86
C SER A 91 -0.53 -8.33 -6.59
N CYS A 92 0.34 -8.79 -7.48
CA CYS A 92 1.24 -9.90 -7.26
C CYS A 92 2.66 -9.35 -7.38
N ILE A 93 3.35 -9.26 -6.24
CA ILE A 93 4.72 -8.73 -6.17
C ILE A 93 5.61 -9.77 -5.53
N ASN A 94 6.69 -10.17 -6.22
CA ASN A 94 7.58 -11.25 -5.77
C ASN A 94 6.80 -12.52 -5.42
N LYS A 95 5.82 -12.90 -6.26
CA LYS A 95 4.93 -14.06 -6.09
C LYS A 95 4.07 -14.03 -4.82
N ILE A 96 3.88 -12.84 -4.23
CA ILE A 96 3.02 -12.63 -3.05
C ILE A 96 1.86 -11.71 -3.42
N SER A 97 0.64 -12.24 -3.29
CA SER A 97 -0.60 -11.50 -3.49
C SER A 97 -0.84 -10.45 -2.40
N ARG A 98 -1.28 -9.26 -2.80
CA ARG A 98 -1.58 -8.13 -1.89
C ARG A 98 -2.88 -7.45 -2.31
N ILE A 99 -3.59 -6.88 -1.33
CA ILE A 99 -4.66 -5.91 -1.54
C ILE A 99 -4.34 -4.70 -0.69
N GLU A 100 -4.39 -3.53 -1.29
CA GLU A 100 -4.08 -2.24 -0.67
C GLU A 100 -5.14 -1.22 -1.11
N LEU A 101 -5.58 -0.37 -0.19
CA LEU A 101 -6.47 0.76 -0.46
C LEU A 101 -5.67 2.04 -0.26
N ALA A 102 -5.42 2.74 -1.36
CA ALA A 102 -4.76 4.04 -1.38
C ALA A 102 -5.81 5.14 -1.27
N LEU A 103 -5.58 6.09 -0.36
CA LEU A 103 -6.50 7.18 -0.07
C LEU A 103 -5.91 8.51 -0.53
N PRO A 104 -6.73 9.44 -1.04
CA PRO A 104 -6.26 10.76 -1.44
C PRO A 104 -5.85 11.63 -0.25
N GLN A 105 -6.38 11.33 0.94
CA GLN A 105 -6.11 12.03 2.20
C GLN A 105 -5.82 11.01 3.30
N ALA A 106 -4.95 11.40 4.22
CA ALA A 106 -4.56 10.58 5.35
C ALA A 106 -5.71 10.34 6.33
N MET A 107 -5.72 9.17 6.93
CA MET A 107 -6.56 8.81 8.08
C MET A 107 -5.68 8.48 9.29
N GLU A 108 -6.14 8.86 10.48
CA GLU A 108 -5.43 8.59 11.74
C GLU A 108 -5.53 7.12 12.19
N ASP A 109 -6.50 6.36 11.67
CA ASP A 109 -6.73 4.97 12.04
C ASP A 109 -5.53 4.08 11.71
N ALA A 110 -4.85 3.53 12.72
CA ALA A 110 -3.74 2.59 12.49
C ALA A 110 -4.21 1.23 11.91
N ARG A 111 -5.46 0.86 12.17
CA ARG A 111 -6.10 -0.36 11.67
C ARG A 111 -7.59 -0.16 11.47
N ILE A 112 -8.12 -0.75 10.40
CA ILE A 112 -9.55 -0.81 10.11
C ILE A 112 -9.99 -2.26 9.89
N ARG A 113 -11.25 -2.56 10.16
CA ARG A 113 -11.90 -3.83 9.82
C ARG A 113 -12.63 -3.64 8.51
N VAL A 114 -12.28 -4.42 7.49
CA VAL A 114 -12.87 -4.34 6.15
C VAL A 114 -13.55 -5.67 5.82
N SER A 115 -14.75 -5.59 5.26
CA SER A 115 -15.48 -6.74 4.73
C SER A 115 -16.21 -6.38 3.44
N VAL A 116 -16.55 -7.42 2.68
CA VAL A 116 -17.30 -7.35 1.43
C VAL A 116 -18.42 -8.38 1.48
N ALA A 117 -19.46 -8.24 0.65
CA ALA A 117 -20.56 -9.20 0.60
C ALA A 117 -20.03 -10.62 0.30
N GLY A 118 -20.34 -11.59 1.17
CA GLY A 118 -19.89 -12.97 1.05
C GLY A 118 -18.38 -13.19 1.28
N GLY A 119 -17.66 -12.18 1.79
CA GLY A 119 -16.22 -12.24 2.03
C GLY A 119 -15.83 -12.31 3.52
N PRO A 120 -14.56 -12.62 3.82
CA PRO A 120 -14.06 -12.61 5.19
C PRO A 120 -14.00 -11.18 5.74
N ASN A 121 -14.18 -11.05 7.05
CA ASN A 121 -13.86 -9.80 7.74
C ASN A 121 -12.35 -9.77 8.06
N GLN A 122 -11.63 -8.78 7.53
CA GLN A 122 -10.18 -8.67 7.64
C GLN A 122 -9.77 -7.40 8.35
N SER A 123 -8.70 -7.46 9.15
CA SER A 123 -8.04 -6.27 9.67
C SER A 123 -7.03 -5.78 8.65
N TRP A 124 -7.19 -4.54 8.18
CA TRP A 124 -6.23 -3.86 7.32
C TRP A 124 -5.43 -2.87 8.16
N ARG A 125 -4.14 -2.73 7.86
CA ARG A 125 -3.21 -1.89 8.62
C ARG A 125 -2.79 -0.69 7.78
N SER A 126 -2.78 0.48 8.41
CA SER A 126 -2.30 1.72 7.81
C SER A 126 -0.77 1.75 7.70
N ASP A 127 -0.28 2.51 6.74
CA ASP A 127 1.12 2.95 6.68
C ASP A 127 1.41 4.01 7.76
N ASP A 128 2.60 4.59 7.71
CA ASP A 128 3.06 5.50 8.77
C ASP A 128 2.41 6.89 8.70
N ILE A 129 1.84 7.26 7.55
CA ILE A 129 1.22 8.58 7.33
C ILE A 129 -0.30 8.52 7.04
N GLY A 130 -0.92 7.34 7.05
CA GLY A 130 -2.37 7.21 7.00
C GLY A 130 -2.99 7.15 5.60
N VAL A 131 -2.21 7.05 4.53
CA VAL A 131 -2.71 7.13 3.14
C VAL A 131 -2.85 5.77 2.46
N LEU A 132 -2.32 4.69 3.06
CA LEU A 132 -2.34 3.36 2.46
C LEU A 132 -2.74 2.32 3.50
N PHE A 133 -3.82 1.57 3.23
CA PHE A 133 -4.28 0.47 4.07
C PHE A 133 -4.05 -0.86 3.39
N SER A 134 -3.21 -1.72 3.99
CA SER A 134 -2.87 -3.03 3.43
C SER A 134 -3.58 -4.17 4.17
N SER A 135 -4.13 -5.10 3.40
CA SER A 135 -4.63 -6.39 3.90
C SER A 135 -3.49 -7.35 4.26
N ALA A 136 -3.83 -8.48 4.87
CA ALA A 136 -2.90 -9.59 5.03
C ALA A 136 -2.52 -10.19 3.66
N ARG A 137 -1.21 -10.39 3.43
CA ARG A 137 -0.64 -10.86 2.16
C ARG A 137 -0.82 -12.36 1.95
N GLY A 138 -0.79 -12.80 0.69
CA GLY A 138 -0.89 -14.22 0.31
C GLY A 138 -2.31 -14.75 0.36
N VAL A 139 -2.52 -15.90 1.00
CA VAL A 139 -3.84 -16.60 1.04
C VAL A 139 -5.00 -15.70 1.50
N PRO A 140 -4.88 -14.85 2.54
CA PRO A 140 -5.95 -13.93 2.91
C PRO A 140 -6.31 -12.92 1.81
N ALA A 141 -5.31 -12.33 1.13
CA ALA A 141 -5.53 -11.45 -0.01
C ALA A 141 -6.19 -12.21 -1.18
N ILE A 142 -5.74 -13.43 -1.46
CA ILE A 142 -6.32 -14.29 -2.51
C ILE A 142 -7.79 -14.59 -2.24
N SER A 143 -8.13 -14.95 -0.99
CA SER A 143 -9.51 -15.23 -0.58
C SER A 143 -10.41 -14.01 -0.77
N MET A 144 -9.93 -12.82 -0.41
CA MET A 144 -10.67 -11.58 -0.58
C MET A 144 -10.83 -11.22 -2.08
N MET A 145 -9.75 -11.31 -2.88
CA MET A 145 -9.81 -11.07 -4.34
C MET A 145 -10.81 -11.98 -5.05
N LYS A 146 -10.85 -13.28 -4.69
CA LYS A 146 -11.80 -14.26 -5.25
C LYS A 146 -13.25 -13.92 -4.96
N VAL A 147 -13.54 -13.20 -3.87
CA VAL A 147 -14.89 -12.76 -3.53
C VAL A 147 -15.20 -11.44 -4.23
N MET A 148 -14.27 -10.48 -4.20
CA MET A 148 -14.41 -9.18 -4.87
C MET A 148 -14.66 -9.32 -6.37
N SER A 149 -14.12 -10.36 -7.02
CA SER A 149 -14.27 -10.59 -8.46
C SER A 149 -15.55 -11.28 -8.90
N ARG A 150 -16.48 -11.61 -7.97
CA ARG A 150 -17.71 -12.36 -8.29
C ARG A 150 -18.81 -11.47 -8.86
N GLU A 151 -18.87 -10.23 -8.39
CA GLU A 151 -19.93 -9.27 -8.72
C GLU A 151 -19.37 -8.12 -9.56
N SER A 152 -20.24 -7.47 -10.33
CA SER A 152 -19.89 -6.27 -11.11
C SER A 152 -19.84 -4.98 -10.28
N ARG A 153 -20.29 -5.04 -9.03
CA ARG A 153 -20.20 -3.95 -8.06
C ARG A 153 -19.65 -4.47 -6.75
N LEU A 154 -18.68 -3.75 -6.23
CA LEU A 154 -18.10 -4.00 -4.91
C LEU A 154 -18.46 -2.86 -3.96
N THR A 155 -18.81 -3.20 -2.73
CA THR A 155 -18.97 -2.23 -1.64
C THR A 155 -18.14 -2.69 -0.45
N LEU A 156 -17.26 -1.81 0.04
CA LEU A 156 -16.52 -2.07 1.27
C LEU A 156 -17.38 -1.69 2.47
N ARG A 157 -17.41 -2.56 3.48
CA ARG A 157 -17.96 -2.24 4.80
C ARG A 157 -16.83 -2.14 5.81
N SER A 158 -16.85 -1.08 6.61
CA SER A 158 -15.76 -0.76 7.54
C SER A 158 -16.24 -0.14 8.84
N ASN A 159 -15.41 -0.20 9.87
CA ASN A 159 -15.58 0.60 11.10
C ASN A 159 -15.09 2.05 10.92
N SER A 160 -14.39 2.36 9.83
CA SER A 160 -13.99 3.73 9.51
C SER A 160 -15.02 4.41 8.58
N PRO A 161 -15.54 5.60 8.93
CA PRO A 161 -16.51 6.33 8.10
C PRO A 161 -16.00 6.70 6.70
N VAL A 162 -14.68 6.85 6.54
CA VAL A 162 -14.06 7.19 5.24
C VAL A 162 -14.09 5.99 4.28
N VAL A 163 -14.05 4.77 4.82
CA VAL A 163 -13.96 3.52 4.05
C VAL A 163 -15.31 2.81 3.95
N ASP A 164 -16.18 2.94 4.96
CA ASP A 164 -17.49 2.32 4.96
C ASP A 164 -18.36 2.89 3.83
N GLY A 165 -18.87 2.01 2.98
CA GLY A 165 -19.72 2.40 1.86
C GLY A 165 -18.97 2.78 0.58
N LEU A 166 -17.63 2.73 0.53
CA LEU A 166 -16.90 2.92 -0.72
C LEU A 166 -17.36 1.89 -1.76
N GLN A 167 -17.77 2.38 -2.93
CA GLN A 167 -18.27 1.55 -4.03
C GLN A 167 -17.30 1.55 -5.20
N PHE A 168 -17.11 0.40 -5.82
CA PHE A 168 -16.22 0.22 -6.97
C PHE A 168 -16.97 -0.46 -8.11
N ASP A 169 -16.69 -0.05 -9.35
CA ASP A 169 -17.12 -0.80 -10.53
C ASP A 169 -16.14 -1.94 -10.78
N THR A 170 -16.56 -3.16 -10.50
CA THR A 170 -15.72 -4.36 -10.64
C THR A 170 -16.10 -5.18 -11.87
N THR A 171 -16.82 -4.57 -12.82
CA THR A 171 -17.08 -5.17 -14.12
C THR A 171 -15.76 -5.53 -14.80
N GLY A 172 -15.61 -6.81 -15.17
CA GLY A 172 -14.38 -7.32 -15.78
C GLY A 172 -13.25 -7.66 -14.79
N LEU A 173 -13.42 -7.47 -13.48
CA LEU A 173 -12.36 -7.71 -12.49
C LEU A 173 -11.83 -9.15 -12.51
N SER A 174 -12.71 -10.14 -12.65
CA SER A 174 -12.29 -11.55 -12.77
C SER A 174 -11.33 -11.80 -13.94
N GLN A 175 -11.53 -11.11 -15.07
CA GLN A 175 -10.64 -11.19 -16.22
C GLN A 175 -9.33 -10.44 -15.95
N ALA A 176 -9.42 -9.24 -15.37
CA ALA A 176 -8.27 -8.40 -15.04
C ALA A 176 -7.30 -9.05 -14.05
N LEU A 177 -7.80 -9.94 -13.17
CA LEU A 177 -6.97 -10.67 -12.21
C LEU A 177 -6.16 -11.83 -12.81
N LYS A 178 -6.38 -12.23 -14.07
CA LYS A 178 -5.66 -13.36 -14.69
C LYS A 178 -4.11 -13.23 -14.61
N PRO A 179 -3.50 -12.07 -14.88
CA PRO A 179 -2.05 -11.91 -14.76
C PRO A 179 -1.53 -12.15 -13.33
N LEU A 180 -2.29 -11.73 -12.32
CA LEU A 180 -1.95 -11.97 -10.90
C LEU A 180 -2.07 -13.45 -10.56
N ARG A 181 -3.12 -14.12 -11.05
CA ARG A 181 -3.34 -15.57 -10.82
C ARG A 181 -2.23 -16.41 -11.42
N SER A 182 -1.77 -16.07 -12.62
CA SER A 182 -0.66 -16.76 -13.28
C SER A 182 0.65 -16.61 -12.48
N ARG A 183 0.98 -15.38 -12.06
CA ARG A 183 2.23 -15.06 -11.33
C ARG A 183 2.28 -15.58 -9.90
N CYS A 184 1.15 -15.52 -9.20
CA CYS A 184 1.04 -15.93 -7.78
C CYS A 184 0.47 -17.35 -7.59
N GLY A 185 0.03 -18.02 -8.66
CA GLY A 185 -0.36 -19.44 -8.68
C GLY A 185 -1.68 -19.80 -7.98
N TRP A 186 -2.82 -19.16 -8.33
CA TRP A 186 -4.11 -19.41 -7.64
C TRP A 186 -5.42 -19.29 -8.44
#